data_AF-A0A6A3JTK2-F1
#
_entry.id   AF-A0A6A3JTK2-F1
#
_cell.length_a   1.000
_cell.length_b   1.000
_cell.length_c   1.000
_cell.angle_alpha   90.00
_cell.angle_beta   90.00
_cell.angle_gamma   90.00
#
_symmetry.space_group_name_H-M   'P 1'
#
loop_
_entity.id
_entity.type
_entity.pdbx_description
1 polymer ?
#
loop_
_entity_poly.entity_id
_entity_poly.type
_entity_poly.pdbx_seq_one_letter_code
_entity_poly.pdbx_strand_id
1 'polypeptide(L)'
;MEKKPRGNRDLLGAVGTIRACRTLTMYGFILAALRGSDVVSRTVRRSDVIDELNSHKERGANPFVFFLDEFPRAGRIKTHLADGDQRILEDSLRTMRNVFRSFGLAVVISSTNGTARNLLATSDRSRDSGTYLWCVVFPSFPRVVVNCGSGIPVLLMEIIKHSRPLFAEIALKYVQDNRYSGSRDPIDYLKYLNTMAGALASEFSALKKRTDEFKVGQLCLLLCTSYIELDGKVNIIDGHFARLSEQSAFELQLHRAGGLWKDNKSWTCDSVMPSPKEDILLHLTMMGGPYFRPFDQPLSMVMSAVKPLFHFDNTGQRSNDGMRLEALTAAAIVLASHAGGFGGVAFPTFLCELLFELGVSQRGEMMQLHQDVETSRWGTRVVPFLSPPNEEWPDWLNESWMSFDNCLRTPNEDRIDFRTTSNLISVECKDYSRTLDLDVVKDMLMRIPADSAIHLIVTNTLQKRYFSAASSWKTFVREQSLQNVDFYRISKGSTLQEIKVLKSEWPTPTGNAASATSTPSLGHAIMAIELTVVSY
;
A
#
# COMPACT_ATOMS: atom_id res chain seq x y z
N MET A 1 -6.97 -36.12 19.34
CA MET A 1 -5.77 -35.67 20.09
C MET A 1 -6.21 -35.32 21.50
N GLU A 2 -5.87 -36.17 22.46
CA GLU A 2 -6.17 -35.97 23.88
C GLU A 2 -5.52 -34.69 24.40
N LYS A 3 -6.32 -33.80 24.99
CA LYS A 3 -5.83 -32.61 25.68
C LYS A 3 -5.17 -33.05 26.98
N LYS A 4 -3.82 -33.05 27.03
CA LYS A 4 -3.08 -33.14 28.29
C LYS A 4 -3.57 -32.04 29.26
N PRO A 5 -3.84 -32.36 30.54
CA PRO A 5 -4.23 -31.37 31.52
C PRO A 5 -3.04 -30.45 31.80
N ARG A 6 -3.17 -29.16 31.48
CA ARG A 6 -2.15 -28.16 31.81
C ARG A 6 -2.18 -27.90 33.31
N GLY A 7 -1.06 -28.19 33.97
CA GLY A 7 -0.89 -28.09 35.42
C GLY A 7 -1.21 -26.70 35.97
N ASN A 8 -1.77 -26.72 37.18
CA ASN A 8 -2.08 -25.59 38.04
C ASN A 8 -0.76 -24.89 38.45
N ARG A 9 -0.37 -23.81 37.74
CA ARG A 9 0.74 -22.92 38.14
C ARG A 9 0.25 -21.48 38.05
N ASP A 10 0.55 -20.69 39.08
CA ASP A 10 0.00 -19.36 39.32
C ASP A 10 0.05 -18.44 38.10
N LEU A 11 -1.13 -17.97 37.68
CA LEU A 11 -1.30 -17.03 36.57
C LEU A 11 -0.86 -15.63 36.99
N LEU A 12 0.45 -15.36 37.03
CA LEU A 12 1.02 -14.05 37.37
C LEU A 12 0.38 -12.92 36.53
N GLY A 13 -0.18 -11.90 37.17
CA GLY A 13 -0.90 -10.81 36.49
C GLY A 13 -2.40 -11.06 36.24
N ALA A 14 -2.95 -12.21 36.61
CA ALA A 14 -4.40 -12.39 36.65
C ALA A 14 -5.05 -11.50 37.71
N VAL A 15 -6.26 -10.98 37.44
CA VAL A 15 -6.97 -10.09 38.36
C VAL A 15 -7.19 -10.75 39.73
N GLY A 16 -7.55 -12.04 39.76
CA GLY A 16 -7.70 -12.80 41.01
C GLY A 16 -6.42 -12.84 41.83
N THR A 17 -5.28 -13.14 41.20
CA THR A 17 -3.96 -13.16 41.84
C THR A 17 -3.57 -11.78 42.38
N ILE A 18 -3.77 -10.72 41.58
CA ILE A 18 -3.48 -9.34 42.02
C ILE A 18 -4.37 -8.96 43.21
N ARG A 19 -5.66 -9.30 43.20
CA ARG A 19 -6.58 -9.04 44.32
C ARG A 19 -6.14 -9.72 45.62
N ALA A 20 -5.53 -10.91 45.53
CA ALA A 20 -5.02 -11.63 46.68
C ALA A 20 -3.72 -11.02 47.25
N CYS A 21 -2.97 -10.25 46.47
CA CYS A 21 -1.75 -9.58 46.92
C CYS A 21 -2.06 -8.40 47.85
N ARG A 22 -1.58 -8.48 49.10
CA ARG A 22 -1.73 -7.42 50.10
C ARG A 22 -0.94 -6.15 49.77
N THR A 23 0.25 -6.31 49.18
CA THR A 23 1.18 -5.21 48.86
C THR A 23 1.77 -5.41 47.47
N LEU A 24 1.84 -4.34 46.68
CA LEU A 24 2.54 -4.26 45.40
C LEU A 24 3.10 -2.85 45.23
N THR A 25 4.29 -2.71 44.65
CA THR A 25 4.89 -1.38 44.36
C THR A 25 3.94 -0.50 43.54
N MET A 26 3.19 -1.10 42.61
CA MET A 26 2.19 -0.39 41.79
C MET A 26 1.01 0.16 42.60
N TYR A 27 0.72 -0.36 43.79
CA TYR A 27 -0.31 0.24 44.67
C TYR A 27 0.13 1.61 45.18
N GLY A 28 1.43 1.75 45.47
CA GLY A 28 2.02 3.04 45.80
C GLY A 28 1.89 4.06 44.69
N PHE A 29 2.11 3.63 43.45
CA PHE A 29 1.94 4.47 42.28
C PHE A 29 0.49 4.93 42.11
N ILE A 30 -0.48 4.00 42.22
CA ILE A 30 -1.91 4.34 42.13
C ILE A 30 -2.30 5.30 43.26
N LEU A 31 -1.87 5.04 44.50
CA LEU A 31 -2.20 5.89 45.64
C LEU A 31 -1.61 7.29 45.49
N ALA A 32 -0.36 7.40 45.02
CA ALA A 32 0.29 8.68 44.76
C ALA A 32 -0.49 9.46 43.68
N ALA A 33 -0.86 8.81 42.58
CA ALA A 33 -1.66 9.42 41.51
C ALA A 33 -3.03 9.92 42.01
N LEU A 34 -3.75 9.10 42.81
CA LEU A 34 -5.04 9.49 43.39
C LEU A 34 -4.95 10.70 44.33
N ARG A 35 -3.79 10.92 44.94
CA ARG A 35 -3.52 12.04 45.85
C ARG A 35 -2.88 13.25 45.15
N GLY A 36 -2.51 13.13 43.88
CA GLY A 36 -1.68 14.14 43.20
C GLY A 36 -0.30 14.31 43.82
N SER A 37 0.29 13.22 44.33
CA SER A 37 1.62 13.22 44.97
C SER A 37 2.71 12.76 44.01
N ASP A 38 3.85 13.44 44.03
CA ASP A 38 5.04 13.08 43.27
C ASP A 38 5.89 11.98 43.94
N VAL A 39 5.49 11.51 45.13
CA VAL A 39 6.25 10.53 45.92
C VAL A 39 5.53 9.19 45.95
N VAL A 40 6.17 8.17 45.38
CA VAL A 40 5.67 6.79 45.37
C VAL A 40 6.20 6.02 46.59
N SER A 41 5.31 5.61 47.49
CA SER A 41 5.64 4.72 48.61
C SER A 41 5.65 3.24 48.16
N ARG A 42 6.69 2.49 48.53
CA ARG A 42 6.82 1.07 48.16
C ARG A 42 6.07 0.10 49.09
N THR A 43 5.56 0.59 50.22
CA THR A 43 4.97 -0.23 51.29
C THR A 43 3.44 -0.10 51.38
N VAL A 44 2.79 0.38 50.32
CA VAL A 44 1.35 0.60 50.29
C VAL A 44 0.56 -0.71 50.22
N ARG A 45 -0.48 -0.82 51.07
CA ARG A 45 -1.40 -1.94 51.08
C ARG A 45 -2.55 -1.72 50.10
N ARG A 46 -3.14 -2.83 49.65
CA ARG A 46 -4.34 -2.80 48.79
C ARG A 46 -5.50 -2.03 49.44
N SER A 47 -5.68 -2.17 50.75
CA SER A 47 -6.70 -1.45 51.53
C SER A 47 -6.57 0.06 51.38
N ASP A 48 -5.35 0.58 51.47
CA ASP A 48 -5.07 2.02 51.45
C ASP A 48 -5.51 2.65 50.12
N VAL A 49 -5.35 1.92 49.02
CA VAL A 49 -5.83 2.33 47.69
C VAL A 49 -7.37 2.31 47.62
N ILE A 50 -8.00 1.29 48.19
CA ILE A 50 -9.48 1.18 48.21
C ILE A 50 -10.08 2.32 49.05
N ASP A 51 -9.50 2.60 50.21
CA ASP A 51 -9.95 3.67 51.10
C ASP A 51 -9.83 5.04 50.44
N GLU A 52 -8.73 5.28 49.72
CA GLU A 52 -8.57 6.52 48.95
C GLU A 52 -9.56 6.60 47.78
N LEU A 53 -9.82 5.50 47.07
CA LEU A 53 -10.82 5.48 45.99
C LEU A 53 -12.23 5.75 46.51
N ASN A 54 -12.60 5.22 47.67
CA ASN A 54 -13.88 5.50 48.31
C ASN A 54 -13.95 6.96 48.76
N SER A 55 -12.91 7.47 49.41
CA SER A 55 -12.80 8.88 49.80
C SER A 55 -12.91 9.81 48.58
N HIS A 56 -12.29 9.45 47.45
CA HIS A 56 -12.36 10.20 46.20
C HIS A 56 -13.77 10.27 45.65
N LYS A 57 -14.54 9.17 45.73
CA LYS A 57 -15.96 9.14 45.34
C LYS A 57 -16.83 9.96 46.29
N GLU A 58 -16.61 9.84 47.60
CA GLU A 58 -17.33 10.61 48.63
C GLU A 58 -17.13 12.12 48.48
N ARG A 59 -15.95 12.54 48.00
CA ARG A 59 -15.65 13.94 47.64
C ARG A 59 -16.34 14.41 46.35
N GLY A 60 -17.11 13.56 45.67
CA GLY A 60 -17.78 13.88 44.41
C GLY A 60 -16.85 14.11 43.23
N ALA A 61 -15.58 13.66 43.33
CA ALA A 61 -14.59 13.87 42.29
C ALA A 61 -14.77 12.87 41.13
N ASN A 62 -14.39 13.31 39.92
CA ASN A 62 -14.56 12.53 38.70
C ASN A 62 -13.85 11.16 38.74
N PRO A 63 -14.33 10.14 38.02
CA PRO A 63 -13.64 8.86 37.92
C PRO A 63 -12.19 9.03 37.44
N PHE A 64 -11.25 8.37 38.12
CA PHE A 64 -9.85 8.38 37.73
C PHE A 64 -9.62 7.41 36.57
N VAL A 65 -8.99 7.90 35.49
CA VAL A 65 -8.68 7.12 34.29
C VAL A 65 -7.17 7.10 34.10
N PHE A 66 -6.60 5.91 33.89
CA PHE A 66 -5.19 5.77 33.57
C PHE A 66 -5.02 5.65 32.05
N PHE A 67 -4.23 6.54 31.47
CA PHE A 67 -3.83 6.47 30.07
C PHE A 67 -2.41 5.88 29.99
N LEU A 68 -2.29 4.69 29.39
CA LEU A 68 -1.01 4.01 29.19
C LEU A 68 -0.59 4.22 27.73
N ASP A 69 0.28 5.21 27.52
CA ASP A 69 0.82 5.49 26.19
C ASP A 69 1.94 4.54 25.79
N GLU A 70 2.12 4.38 24.47
CA GLU A 70 3.11 3.50 23.85
C GLU A 70 3.14 2.07 24.45
N PHE A 71 1.97 1.48 24.67
CA PHE A 71 1.88 0.24 25.40
C PHE A 71 2.65 -0.91 24.71
N PRO A 72 3.56 -1.57 25.44
CA PRO A 72 4.56 -2.43 24.83
C PRO A 72 3.95 -3.67 24.17
N ARG A 73 4.66 -4.16 23.17
CA ARG A 73 4.27 -5.37 22.43
C ARG A 73 4.76 -6.62 23.15
N ALA A 74 4.01 -7.72 23.00
CA ALA A 74 4.39 -9.00 23.57
C ALA A 74 5.54 -9.71 22.83
N GLY A 75 6.12 -9.14 21.76
CA GLY A 75 7.32 -9.68 21.11
C GLY A 75 7.44 -9.25 19.65
N ARG A 76 8.66 -9.33 19.09
CA ARG A 76 8.88 -9.27 17.63
C ARG A 76 8.74 -10.69 17.08
N ILE A 77 7.97 -10.84 16.01
CA ILE A 77 7.72 -12.14 15.34
C ILE A 77 9.02 -12.80 14.81
N LYS A 78 10.14 -12.06 14.75
CA LYS A 78 11.48 -12.56 14.35
C LYS A 78 12.49 -12.74 15.48
N THR A 79 12.14 -12.52 16.76
CA THR A 79 13.07 -12.86 17.85
C THR A 79 12.77 -14.26 18.35
N HIS A 80 13.75 -15.16 18.17
CA HIS A 80 13.92 -16.44 18.85
C HIS A 80 13.97 -16.27 20.38
N LEU A 81 12.93 -15.71 21.01
CA LEU A 81 12.79 -15.78 22.46
C LEU A 81 12.44 -17.22 22.81
N ALA A 82 13.13 -17.77 23.80
CA ALA A 82 12.72 -19.04 24.36
C ALA A 82 11.28 -18.89 24.90
N ASP A 83 10.47 -19.94 24.77
CA ASP A 83 9.06 -19.95 25.21
C ASP A 83 8.85 -19.43 26.65
N GLY A 84 9.87 -19.50 27.51
CA GLY A 84 9.86 -18.96 28.87
C GLY A 84 9.90 -17.43 28.92
N ASP A 85 10.78 -16.78 28.15
CA ASP A 85 10.95 -15.33 28.17
C ASP A 85 9.72 -14.62 27.58
N GLN A 86 9.18 -15.19 26.51
CA GLN A 86 7.92 -14.75 25.90
C GLN A 86 6.77 -14.75 26.92
N ARG A 87 6.69 -15.78 27.78
CA ARG A 87 5.66 -15.87 28.82
C ARG A 87 5.85 -14.82 29.91
N ILE A 88 7.09 -14.58 30.35
CA ILE A 88 7.40 -13.56 31.36
C ILE A 88 6.97 -12.18 30.86
N LEU A 89 7.24 -11.89 29.59
CA LEU A 89 6.83 -10.64 28.95
C LEU A 89 5.30 -10.52 28.91
N GLU A 90 4.60 -11.55 28.44
CA GLU A 90 3.13 -11.58 28.40
C GLU A 90 2.49 -11.38 29.78
N ASP A 91 3.03 -12.02 30.82
CA ASP A 91 2.55 -11.89 32.20
C ASP A 91 2.83 -10.49 32.75
N SER A 92 3.94 -9.87 32.37
CA SER A 92 4.27 -8.48 32.72
C SER A 92 3.30 -7.49 32.09
N LEU A 93 3.02 -7.62 30.78
CA LEU A 93 2.02 -6.80 30.07
C LEU A 93 0.62 -6.97 30.66
N ARG A 94 0.26 -8.22 30.98
CA ARG A 94 -1.01 -8.52 31.64
C ARG A 94 -1.08 -7.82 33.01
N THR A 95 0.01 -7.82 33.77
CA THR A 95 0.09 -7.15 35.08
C THR A 95 -0.05 -5.63 34.96
N MET A 96 0.62 -5.00 33.99
CA MET A 96 0.54 -3.55 33.74
C MET A 96 -0.91 -3.08 33.56
N ARG A 97 -1.73 -3.83 32.82
CA ARG A 97 -3.15 -3.51 32.64
C ARG A 97 -4.00 -3.92 33.85
N ASN A 98 -3.83 -5.16 34.32
CA ASN A 98 -4.77 -5.74 35.26
C ASN A 98 -4.62 -5.20 36.69
N VAL A 99 -3.50 -4.55 37.04
CA VAL A 99 -3.34 -3.93 38.36
C VAL A 99 -4.39 -2.85 38.60
N PHE A 100 -4.64 -1.97 37.62
CA PHE A 100 -5.68 -0.94 37.70
C PHE A 100 -7.08 -1.56 37.63
N ARG A 101 -7.31 -2.48 36.70
CA ARG A 101 -8.61 -3.19 36.56
C ARG A 101 -9.00 -3.93 37.85
N SER A 102 -8.03 -4.39 38.63
CA SER A 102 -8.29 -5.06 39.91
C SER A 102 -9.01 -4.16 40.91
N PHE A 103 -8.90 -2.83 40.78
CA PHE A 103 -9.58 -1.81 41.59
C PHE A 103 -10.83 -1.24 40.90
N GLY A 104 -11.22 -1.74 39.73
CA GLY A 104 -12.34 -1.20 38.96
C GLY A 104 -12.03 0.14 38.26
N LEU A 105 -10.74 0.48 38.11
CA LEU A 105 -10.30 1.67 37.39
C LEU A 105 -10.37 1.47 35.89
N ALA A 106 -10.78 2.52 35.17
CA ALA A 106 -10.73 2.55 33.72
C ALA A 106 -9.29 2.74 33.24
N VAL A 107 -8.91 1.98 32.22
CA VAL A 107 -7.58 2.05 31.60
C VAL A 107 -7.76 2.25 30.11
N VAL A 108 -7.20 3.33 29.59
CA VAL A 108 -7.05 3.57 28.15
C VAL A 108 -5.64 3.18 27.78
N ILE A 109 -5.50 2.43 26.70
CA ILE A 109 -4.22 1.95 26.20
C ILE A 109 -4.08 2.47 24.77
N SER A 110 -3.03 3.25 24.51
CA SER A 110 -2.61 3.58 23.15
C SER A 110 -1.37 2.77 22.80
N SER A 111 -1.35 2.30 21.55
CA SER A 111 -0.18 1.69 20.94
C SER A 111 -0.38 1.68 19.43
N THR A 112 0.67 1.32 18.70
CA THR A 112 0.58 0.87 17.31
C THR A 112 -0.34 -0.34 17.19
N ASN A 113 -1.12 -0.46 16.11
CA ASN A 113 -2.15 -1.52 16.05
C ASN A 113 -1.59 -2.96 16.08
N GLY A 114 -0.29 -3.22 15.90
CA GLY A 114 0.23 -4.57 16.16
C GLY A 114 0.21 -4.97 17.64
N THR A 115 -0.02 -4.05 18.58
CA THR A 115 -0.40 -4.40 19.96
C THR A 115 -1.80 -5.01 20.03
N ALA A 116 -2.70 -4.71 19.09
CA ALA A 116 -4.01 -5.37 18.99
C ALA A 116 -3.86 -6.90 18.76
N ARG A 117 -2.80 -7.35 18.09
CA ARG A 117 -2.49 -8.80 17.99
C ARG A 117 -2.16 -9.44 19.33
N ASN A 118 -1.48 -8.70 20.22
CA ASN A 118 -1.18 -9.18 21.57
C ASN A 118 -2.45 -9.31 22.43
N LEU A 119 -3.53 -8.64 22.03
CA LEU A 119 -4.82 -8.82 22.70
C LEU A 119 -5.29 -10.27 22.56
N LEU A 120 -5.18 -10.88 21.37
CA LEU A 120 -5.53 -12.28 21.14
C LEU A 120 -4.70 -13.21 22.03
N ALA A 121 -3.38 -13.05 22.06
CA ALA A 121 -2.48 -13.86 22.88
C ALA A 121 -2.79 -13.77 24.39
N THR A 122 -3.16 -12.58 24.88
CA THR A 122 -3.49 -12.36 26.30
C THR A 122 -4.94 -12.74 26.66
N SER A 123 -5.82 -12.85 25.66
CA SER A 123 -7.23 -13.22 25.83
C SER A 123 -7.41 -14.68 26.26
N ASP A 124 -6.68 -15.60 25.63
CA ASP A 124 -6.76 -17.06 25.89
C ASP A 124 -6.46 -17.46 27.33
N ARG A 125 -5.84 -16.56 28.10
CA ARG A 125 -5.41 -16.78 29.48
C ARG A 125 -6.20 -15.99 30.52
N SER A 126 -7.23 -15.26 30.11
CA SER A 126 -8.07 -14.42 30.98
C SER A 126 -9.41 -15.10 31.29
N ARG A 127 -9.42 -16.38 31.66
CA ARG A 127 -10.65 -17.17 31.78
C ARG A 127 -11.45 -16.76 33.03
N ASP A 128 -12.68 -16.31 32.81
CA ASP A 128 -13.71 -16.18 33.85
C ASP A 128 -14.96 -16.96 33.42
N SER A 129 -15.89 -17.20 34.35
CA SER A 129 -17.03 -18.14 34.18
C SER A 129 -18.11 -17.72 33.16
N GLY A 130 -17.96 -16.56 32.49
CA GLY A 130 -18.92 -15.98 31.57
C GLY A 130 -18.29 -15.30 30.36
N THR A 131 -19.11 -15.06 29.32
CA THR A 131 -18.74 -14.10 28.26
C THR A 131 -18.91 -12.70 28.83
N TYR A 132 -17.90 -11.84 28.72
CA TYR A 132 -17.97 -10.47 29.23
C TYR A 132 -17.23 -9.50 28.31
N LEU A 133 -17.63 -8.23 28.35
CA LEU A 133 -16.96 -7.15 27.63
C LEU A 133 -15.52 -7.03 28.11
N TRP A 134 -14.59 -7.25 27.19
CA TRP A 134 -13.17 -7.27 27.51
C TRP A 134 -12.52 -5.89 27.32
N CYS A 135 -12.76 -5.25 26.16
CA CYS A 135 -12.40 -3.85 25.89
C CYS A 135 -13.23 -3.26 24.75
N VAL A 136 -13.16 -1.94 24.60
CA VAL A 136 -13.59 -1.21 23.40
C VAL A 136 -12.33 -0.83 22.62
N VAL A 137 -12.30 -1.14 21.33
CA VAL A 137 -11.19 -0.81 20.43
C VAL A 137 -11.57 0.42 19.61
N PHE A 138 -10.69 1.40 19.60
CA PHE A 138 -10.77 2.58 18.73
C PHE A 138 -9.71 2.41 17.64
N PRO A 139 -10.08 2.05 16.40
CA PRO A 139 -9.12 1.65 15.37
C PRO A 139 -8.34 2.83 14.77
N SER A 140 -8.73 4.06 15.05
CA SER A 140 -8.10 5.27 14.53
C SER A 140 -8.19 6.40 15.55
N PHE A 141 -7.15 7.23 15.58
CA PHE A 141 -7.19 8.50 16.29
C PHE A 141 -8.15 9.48 15.60
N PRO A 142 -8.70 10.45 16.35
CA PRO A 142 -9.40 11.58 15.74
C PRO A 142 -8.53 12.25 14.68
N ARG A 143 -9.17 12.81 13.64
CA ARG A 143 -8.45 13.59 12.61
C ARG A 143 -7.76 14.79 13.27
N VAL A 144 -6.61 15.18 12.71
CA VAL A 144 -5.87 16.36 13.17
C VAL A 144 -6.76 17.59 13.00
N VAL A 145 -6.94 18.34 14.08
CA VAL A 145 -7.59 19.64 14.01
C VAL A 145 -6.56 20.62 13.47
N VAL A 146 -6.69 20.92 12.18
CA VAL A 146 -5.81 21.83 11.49
C VAL A 146 -6.21 23.27 11.82
N ASN A 147 -5.71 23.79 12.95
CA ASN A 147 -5.86 25.20 13.34
C ASN A 147 -4.84 26.05 12.56
N CYS A 148 -5.04 26.24 11.26
CA CYS A 148 -4.10 27.00 10.45
C CYS A 148 -4.50 28.47 10.29
N GLY A 149 -3.53 29.36 10.53
CA GLY A 149 -3.59 30.77 10.18
C GLY A 149 -3.51 31.01 8.66
N SER A 150 -3.69 32.27 8.26
CA SER A 150 -3.59 32.74 6.87
C SER A 150 -2.23 32.35 6.24
N GLY A 151 -2.22 31.57 5.15
CA GLY A 151 -1.01 31.40 4.31
C GLY A 151 -0.76 30.01 3.70
N ILE A 152 -1.48 28.95 4.07
CA ILE A 152 -1.34 27.63 3.43
C ILE A 152 -2.25 27.56 2.19
N PRO A 153 -1.75 27.15 1.01
CA PRO A 153 -2.58 26.98 -0.18
C PRO A 153 -3.74 26.00 0.03
N VAL A 154 -4.87 26.25 -0.63
CA VAL A 154 -6.12 25.49 -0.46
C VAL A 154 -5.93 24.00 -0.75
N LEU A 155 -5.31 23.65 -1.88
CA LEU A 155 -5.09 22.24 -2.23
C LEU A 155 -4.25 21.51 -1.18
N LEU A 156 -3.15 22.12 -0.71
CA LEU A 156 -2.31 21.54 0.34
C LEU A 156 -3.06 21.36 1.66
N MET A 157 -3.95 22.30 2.00
CA MET A 157 -4.83 22.17 3.14
C MET A 157 -5.77 20.97 2.99
N GLU A 158 -6.36 20.76 1.81
CA GLU A 158 -7.22 19.61 1.55
C GLU A 158 -6.46 18.28 1.58
N ILE A 159 -5.23 18.25 1.05
CA ILE A 159 -4.32 17.10 1.17
C ILE A 159 -4.08 16.73 2.65
N ILE A 160 -3.77 17.72 3.49
CA ILE A 160 -3.48 17.51 4.91
C ILE A 160 -4.73 17.02 5.66
N LYS A 161 -5.91 17.61 5.41
CA LYS A 161 -7.19 17.22 6.05
C LYS A 161 -7.65 15.80 5.70
N HIS A 162 -7.28 15.31 4.52
CA HIS A 162 -7.60 13.97 4.02
C HIS A 162 -6.47 12.96 4.28
N SER A 163 -5.58 13.27 5.23
CA SER A 163 -4.50 12.39 5.65
C SER A 163 -4.64 12.03 7.13
N ARG A 164 -4.15 10.85 7.52
CA ARG A 164 -4.18 10.43 8.92
C ARG A 164 -3.23 11.28 9.79
N PRO A 165 -3.43 11.33 11.11
CA PRO A 165 -2.71 12.26 11.98
C PRO A 165 -1.19 12.28 11.85
N LEU A 166 -0.55 11.11 11.84
CA LEU A 166 0.91 11.01 11.67
C LEU A 166 1.40 11.72 10.38
N PHE A 167 0.70 11.50 9.26
CA PHE A 167 1.09 12.07 7.97
C PHE A 167 0.79 13.57 7.93
N ALA A 168 -0.38 13.97 8.43
CA ALA A 168 -0.80 15.36 8.49
C ALA A 168 0.12 16.23 9.37
N GLU A 169 0.52 15.74 10.55
CA GLU A 169 1.39 16.50 11.47
C GLU A 169 2.80 16.70 10.89
N ILE A 170 3.39 15.66 10.31
CA ILE A 170 4.72 15.76 9.69
C ILE A 170 4.67 16.68 8.46
N ALA A 171 3.61 16.59 7.64
CA ALA A 171 3.40 17.52 6.53
C ALA A 171 3.23 18.96 7.00
N LEU A 172 2.42 19.21 8.04
CA LEU A 172 2.25 20.55 8.61
C LEU A 172 3.57 21.15 9.09
N LYS A 173 4.40 20.35 9.77
CA LYS A 173 5.73 20.77 10.20
C LYS A 173 6.61 21.13 9.00
N TYR A 174 6.65 20.29 7.96
CA TYR A 174 7.39 20.59 6.75
C TYR A 174 6.95 21.93 6.13
N VAL A 175 5.64 22.17 6.05
CA VAL A 175 5.07 23.41 5.48
C VAL A 175 5.40 24.64 6.31
N GLN A 176 5.46 24.50 7.64
CA GLN A 176 5.87 25.58 8.54
C GLN A 176 7.35 25.94 8.36
N ASP A 177 8.21 24.92 8.23
CA ASP A 177 9.65 25.07 8.07
C ASP A 177 10.03 25.51 6.64
N ASN A 178 9.22 25.14 5.64
CA ASN A 178 9.44 25.38 4.22
C ASN A 178 8.21 26.04 3.61
N ARG A 179 7.93 27.29 4.01
CA ARG A 179 6.75 28.01 3.51
C ARG A 179 6.81 28.22 2.01
N TYR A 180 5.71 27.90 1.33
CA TYR A 180 5.55 28.22 -0.08
C TYR A 180 5.52 29.75 -0.27
N SER A 181 6.40 30.28 -1.10
CA SER A 181 6.58 31.73 -1.31
C SER A 181 5.54 32.38 -2.22
N GLY A 182 4.53 31.63 -2.68
CA GLY A 182 3.36 32.20 -3.36
C GLY A 182 3.62 32.65 -4.79
N SER A 183 4.47 31.94 -5.54
CA SER A 183 4.51 32.10 -6.99
C SER A 183 3.10 31.90 -7.58
N ARG A 184 2.71 32.75 -8.54
CA ARG A 184 1.47 32.52 -9.31
C ARG A 184 1.64 31.44 -10.38
N ASP A 185 2.87 30.97 -10.59
CA ASP A 185 3.16 29.91 -11.56
C ASP A 185 2.76 28.53 -10.97
N PRO A 186 1.80 27.84 -11.59
CA PRO A 186 1.43 26.50 -11.17
C PRO A 186 2.59 25.49 -11.21
N ILE A 187 3.59 25.70 -12.06
CA ILE A 187 4.78 24.84 -12.16
C ILE A 187 5.62 24.92 -10.89
N ASP A 188 5.76 26.11 -10.29
CA ASP A 188 6.48 26.27 -9.03
C ASP A 188 5.77 25.56 -7.89
N TYR A 189 4.44 25.60 -7.88
CA TYR A 189 3.66 24.90 -6.86
C TYR A 189 3.73 23.38 -7.04
N LEU A 190 3.68 22.90 -8.27
CA LEU A 190 3.90 21.48 -8.60
C LEU A 190 5.29 21.00 -8.13
N LYS A 191 6.33 21.79 -8.36
CA LYS A 191 7.70 21.50 -7.89
C LYS A 191 7.77 21.46 -6.36
N TYR A 192 7.08 22.39 -5.69
CA TYR A 192 6.97 22.39 -4.23
C TYR A 192 6.31 21.11 -3.71
N LEU A 193 5.17 20.71 -4.27
CA LEU A 193 4.45 19.50 -3.87
C LEU A 193 5.29 18.23 -4.06
N ASN A 194 5.98 18.10 -5.19
CA ASN A 194 6.88 16.96 -5.42
C ASN A 194 8.05 16.94 -4.43
N THR A 195 8.64 18.11 -4.15
CA THR A 195 9.76 18.23 -3.19
C THR A 195 9.31 17.87 -1.78
N MET A 196 8.14 18.35 -1.36
CA MET A 196 7.51 17.99 -0.10
C MET A 196 7.27 16.49 -0.03
N ALA A 197 6.65 15.90 -1.06
CA ALA A 197 6.36 14.47 -1.09
C ALA A 197 7.64 13.62 -0.94
N GLY A 198 8.73 14.01 -1.61
CA GLY A 198 10.04 13.36 -1.47
C GLY A 198 10.65 13.46 -0.07
N ALA A 199 10.58 14.64 0.55
CA ALA A 199 11.07 14.86 1.91
C ALA A 199 10.27 14.03 2.92
N LEU A 200 8.95 14.07 2.82
CA LEU A 200 8.04 13.29 3.67
C LEU A 200 8.25 11.78 3.49
N ALA A 201 8.36 11.29 2.25
CA ALA A 201 8.61 9.88 1.97
C ALA A 201 9.90 9.36 2.63
N SER A 202 10.95 10.19 2.61
CA SER A 202 12.23 9.87 3.27
C SER A 202 12.06 9.77 4.79
N GLU A 203 11.33 10.69 5.40
CA GLU A 203 11.04 10.69 6.84
C GLU A 203 10.19 9.47 7.23
N PHE A 204 9.09 9.20 6.53
CA PHE A 204 8.23 8.05 6.78
C PHE A 204 8.97 6.71 6.57
N SER A 205 9.79 6.61 5.52
CA SER A 205 10.61 5.41 5.30
C SER A 205 11.59 5.17 6.45
N ALA A 206 12.15 6.23 7.05
CA ALA A 206 13.06 6.11 8.19
C ALA A 206 12.37 5.58 9.46
N LEU A 207 11.09 5.92 9.67
CA LEU A 207 10.28 5.41 10.79
C LEU A 207 10.12 3.87 10.77
N LYS A 208 10.20 3.25 9.59
CA LYS A 208 9.89 1.81 9.39
C LYS A 208 11.10 0.91 9.08
N LYS A 209 12.31 1.48 9.01
CA LYS A 209 13.60 0.75 8.88
C LYS A 209 13.74 -0.18 7.66
N ARG A 210 12.97 0.02 6.58
CA ARG A 210 13.02 -0.73 5.29
C ARG A 210 13.21 -2.26 5.44
N THR A 211 12.55 -2.85 6.44
CA THR A 211 12.60 -4.30 6.70
C THR A 211 11.81 -5.09 5.64
N ASP A 212 11.79 -6.42 5.74
CA ASP A 212 10.95 -7.24 4.83
C ASP A 212 9.47 -6.91 4.98
N GLU A 213 9.01 -6.60 6.20
CA GLU A 213 7.63 -6.17 6.44
C GLU A 213 7.33 -4.84 5.72
N PHE A 214 8.31 -3.93 5.64
CA PHE A 214 8.19 -2.71 4.85
C PHE A 214 8.05 -3.02 3.37
N LYS A 215 8.85 -3.95 2.82
CA LYS A 215 8.76 -4.34 1.41
C LYS A 215 7.40 -4.96 1.08
N VAL A 216 6.91 -5.85 1.93
CA VAL A 216 5.57 -6.44 1.79
C VAL A 216 4.49 -5.36 1.88
N GLY A 217 4.61 -4.43 2.82
CA GLY A 217 3.71 -3.29 2.94
C GLY A 217 3.71 -2.39 1.70
N GLN A 218 4.88 -2.10 1.13
CA GLN A 218 4.97 -1.33 -0.12
C GLN A 218 4.31 -2.04 -1.30
N LEU A 219 4.46 -3.36 -1.40
CA LEU A 219 3.73 -4.15 -2.41
C LEU A 219 2.22 -4.09 -2.19
N CYS A 220 1.76 -4.24 -0.93
CA CYS A 220 0.34 -4.13 -0.60
C CYS A 220 -0.21 -2.74 -0.96
N LEU A 221 0.56 -1.68 -0.70
CA LEU A 221 0.18 -0.30 -1.01
C LEU A 221 0.07 -0.07 -2.52
N LEU A 222 1.08 -0.49 -3.29
CA LEU A 222 1.12 -0.31 -4.75
C LEU A 222 -0.01 -1.05 -5.48
N LEU A 223 -0.47 -2.16 -4.91
CA LEU A 223 -1.51 -3.01 -5.49
C LEU A 223 -2.89 -2.79 -4.85
N CYS A 224 -3.00 -1.93 -3.84
CA CYS A 224 -4.13 -1.83 -2.92
C CYS A 224 -4.72 -3.21 -2.53
N THR A 225 -3.84 -4.14 -2.13
CA THR A 225 -4.22 -5.53 -1.83
C THR A 225 -3.89 -5.92 -0.39
N SER A 226 -4.49 -7.02 0.06
CA SER A 226 -4.22 -7.65 1.35
C SER A 226 -3.26 -8.84 1.20
N TYR A 227 -2.40 -9.02 2.20
CA TYR A 227 -1.50 -10.17 2.30
C TYR A 227 -2.20 -11.35 3.00
N ILE A 228 -2.23 -12.53 2.35
CA ILE A 228 -2.94 -13.77 2.72
C ILE A 228 -2.29 -14.51 3.90
N GLU A 229 -0.99 -14.35 4.24
CA GLU A 229 -0.52 -14.98 5.50
C GLU A 229 -1.28 -14.36 6.67
N LEU A 230 -2.24 -15.13 7.20
CA LEU A 230 -2.96 -14.88 8.45
C LEU A 230 -2.03 -14.24 9.47
N ASP A 231 -2.52 -13.13 10.05
CA ASP A 231 -1.93 -12.11 10.93
C ASP A 231 -0.90 -12.51 12.00
N GLY A 232 -0.56 -13.79 12.13
CA GLY A 232 0.49 -14.28 13.01
C GLY A 232 1.92 -14.08 12.51
N LYS A 233 2.18 -13.70 11.24
CA LYS A 233 3.54 -13.74 10.66
C LYS A 233 4.09 -12.42 10.11
N VAL A 234 3.33 -11.66 9.33
CA VAL A 234 3.79 -10.38 8.77
C VAL A 234 3.10 -9.22 9.45
N ASN A 235 3.88 -8.28 10.00
CA ASN A 235 3.37 -7.16 10.77
C ASN A 235 3.39 -5.87 9.96
N ILE A 236 2.48 -5.78 8.97
CA ILE A 236 2.41 -4.62 8.09
C ILE A 236 1.85 -3.35 8.77
N ILE A 237 1.10 -3.47 9.87
CA ILE A 237 0.66 -2.28 10.60
C ILE A 237 1.84 -1.61 11.31
N ASP A 238 2.73 -2.40 11.90
CA ASP A 238 3.86 -1.83 12.62
C ASP A 238 5.08 -1.61 11.72
N GLY A 239 5.37 -2.61 10.88
CA GLY A 239 6.48 -2.62 9.92
C GLY A 239 6.19 -1.79 8.67
N HIS A 240 4.95 -1.36 8.47
CA HIS A 240 4.55 -0.40 7.45
C HIS A 240 3.42 0.49 8.01
N PHE A 241 2.50 1.00 7.19
CA PHE A 241 1.45 1.97 7.52
C PHE A 241 0.04 1.39 7.27
N ALA A 242 -0.12 0.08 7.30
CA ALA A 242 -1.44 -0.54 7.28
C ALA A 242 -2.24 -0.17 8.54
N ARG A 243 -3.55 -0.35 8.50
CA ARG A 243 -4.47 -0.10 9.63
C ARG A 243 -5.38 -1.31 9.86
N LEU A 244 -6.13 -1.32 10.96
CA LEU A 244 -7.18 -2.31 11.17
C LEU A 244 -8.26 -2.17 10.10
N SER A 245 -8.88 -3.28 9.71
CA SER A 245 -10.01 -3.29 8.77
C SER A 245 -11.20 -2.47 9.28
N GLU A 246 -11.41 -2.44 10.59
CA GLU A 246 -12.48 -1.71 11.23
C GLU A 246 -12.31 -0.18 11.14
N GLN A 247 -13.38 0.51 10.74
CA GLN A 247 -13.40 1.97 10.60
C GLN A 247 -13.98 2.71 11.81
N SER A 248 -14.80 2.03 12.61
CA SER A 248 -15.47 2.59 13.78
C SER A 248 -15.08 1.86 15.06
N ALA A 249 -15.31 2.51 16.21
CA ALA A 249 -15.11 1.85 17.49
C ALA A 249 -15.98 0.59 17.61
N PHE A 250 -15.45 -0.44 18.24
CA PHE A 250 -16.14 -1.72 18.41
C PHE A 250 -15.82 -2.39 19.74
N GLU A 251 -16.74 -3.23 20.20
CA GLU A 251 -16.59 -4.00 21.43
C GLU A 251 -15.95 -5.37 21.15
N LEU A 252 -14.99 -5.73 21.98
CA LEU A 252 -14.43 -7.08 22.01
C LEU A 252 -14.88 -7.79 23.28
N GLN A 253 -15.49 -8.96 23.09
CA GLN A 253 -15.92 -9.83 24.17
C GLN A 253 -14.95 -10.99 24.32
N LEU A 254 -14.68 -11.39 25.57
CA LEU A 254 -13.93 -12.60 25.83
C LEU A 254 -14.89 -13.78 25.93
N HIS A 255 -14.71 -14.79 25.08
CA HIS A 255 -15.61 -15.94 25.04
C HIS A 255 -15.17 -17.05 26.01
N ARG A 256 -16.14 -17.83 26.54
CA ARG A 256 -15.89 -18.93 27.49
C ARG A 256 -14.91 -19.98 26.95
N ALA A 257 -14.95 -20.22 25.63
CA ALA A 257 -14.06 -21.17 24.96
C ALA A 257 -12.64 -20.63 24.69
N GLY A 258 -12.36 -19.36 25.00
CA GLY A 258 -11.16 -18.63 24.59
C GLY A 258 -11.38 -17.75 23.36
N GLY A 259 -10.39 -16.90 23.04
CA GLY A 259 -10.43 -15.94 21.94
C GLY A 259 -11.28 -14.69 22.19
N LEU A 260 -11.07 -13.69 21.32
CA LEU A 260 -11.81 -12.43 21.28
C LEU A 260 -12.91 -12.51 20.23
N TRP A 261 -14.08 -11.98 20.56
CA TRP A 261 -15.26 -12.04 19.73
C TRP A 261 -15.82 -10.64 19.49
N LYS A 262 -16.22 -10.39 18.26
CA LYS A 262 -16.91 -9.18 17.80
C LYS A 262 -18.22 -9.63 17.16
N ASP A 263 -19.34 -9.07 17.60
CA ASP A 263 -20.68 -9.37 17.04
C ASP A 263 -20.99 -10.89 16.97
N ASN A 264 -20.66 -11.63 18.04
CA ASN A 264 -20.80 -13.09 18.12
C ASN A 264 -20.01 -13.88 17.06
N LYS A 265 -18.96 -13.30 16.48
CA LYS A 265 -18.01 -13.98 15.61
C LYS A 265 -16.61 -13.90 16.19
N SER A 266 -15.81 -14.95 15.97
CA SER A 266 -14.38 -14.92 16.32
C SER A 266 -13.73 -13.75 15.60
N TRP A 267 -13.07 -12.88 16.35
CA TRP A 267 -12.37 -11.73 15.81
C TRP A 267 -10.91 -12.08 15.53
N THR A 268 -10.42 -11.64 14.37
CA THR A 268 -9.00 -11.66 14.00
C THR A 268 -8.55 -10.24 13.72
N CYS A 269 -7.26 -9.99 13.95
CA CYS A 269 -6.69 -8.65 13.86
C CYS A 269 -6.35 -8.30 12.40
N ASP A 270 -7.35 -8.17 11.53
CA ASP A 270 -7.12 -8.04 10.08
C ASP A 270 -6.59 -6.64 9.72
N SER A 271 -5.51 -6.61 8.92
CA SER A 271 -4.88 -5.36 8.46
C SER A 271 -5.17 -5.06 6.99
N VAL A 272 -5.47 -3.79 6.68
CA VAL A 272 -5.74 -3.29 5.33
C VAL A 272 -4.93 -2.03 5.02
N MET A 273 -4.69 -1.77 3.74
CA MET A 273 -4.23 -0.46 3.28
C MET A 273 -5.42 0.47 3.07
N PRO A 274 -5.37 1.74 3.53
CA PRO A 274 -6.43 2.71 3.21
C PRO A 274 -6.42 3.06 1.72
N SER A 275 -7.59 3.43 1.21
CA SER A 275 -7.71 4.02 -0.14
C SER A 275 -7.05 5.42 -0.21
N PRO A 276 -6.72 5.94 -1.41
CA PRO A 276 -6.25 7.32 -1.58
C PRO A 276 -7.19 8.37 -0.97
N LYS A 277 -8.51 8.11 -0.99
CA LYS A 277 -9.52 9.00 -0.40
C LYS A 277 -9.45 9.08 1.13
N GLU A 278 -8.99 8.02 1.77
CA GLU A 278 -8.92 7.92 3.23
C GLU A 278 -7.59 8.41 3.79
N ASP A 279 -6.51 8.33 3.01
CA ASP A 279 -5.17 8.73 3.45
C ASP A 279 -4.26 9.15 2.29
N ILE A 280 -4.53 10.34 1.75
CA ILE A 280 -3.92 10.78 0.50
C ILE A 280 -2.40 10.94 0.57
N LEU A 281 -1.85 11.44 1.68
CA LEU A 281 -0.39 11.61 1.83
C LEU A 281 0.35 10.28 1.88
N LEU A 282 -0.24 9.19 2.39
CA LEU A 282 0.40 7.88 2.30
C LEU A 282 0.66 7.51 0.84
N HIS A 283 -0.34 7.66 -0.02
CA HIS A 283 -0.23 7.30 -1.43
C HIS A 283 0.72 8.25 -2.19
N LEU A 284 0.56 9.57 -2.02
CA LEU A 284 1.39 10.58 -2.68
C LEU A 284 2.87 10.51 -2.30
N THR A 285 3.22 9.97 -1.13
CA THR A 285 4.61 9.88 -0.65
C THR A 285 5.22 8.48 -0.79
N MET A 286 4.48 7.42 -0.46
CA MET A 286 5.06 6.09 -0.28
C MET A 286 4.98 5.19 -1.51
N MET A 287 4.22 5.56 -2.54
CA MET A 287 4.15 4.85 -3.82
C MET A 287 5.23 5.24 -4.83
N GLY A 288 6.18 6.07 -4.44
CA GLY A 288 7.27 6.52 -5.31
C GLY A 288 7.05 7.90 -5.90
N GLY A 289 8.10 8.42 -6.52
CA GLY A 289 8.12 9.74 -7.11
C GLY A 289 9.53 10.11 -7.57
N PRO A 290 9.73 11.33 -8.10
CA PRO A 290 11.02 11.77 -8.63
C PRO A 290 12.14 11.78 -7.57
N TYR A 291 11.79 11.89 -6.29
CA TYR A 291 12.74 11.99 -5.17
C TYR A 291 12.73 10.76 -4.23
N PHE A 292 11.90 9.76 -4.51
CA PHE A 292 11.78 8.58 -3.65
C PHE A 292 11.48 7.33 -4.46
N ARG A 293 12.26 6.27 -4.24
CA ARG A 293 11.95 4.92 -4.75
C ARG A 293 11.53 4.00 -3.61
N PRO A 294 10.39 3.30 -3.74
CA PRO A 294 9.93 2.35 -2.73
C PRO A 294 10.88 1.18 -2.52
N PHE A 295 11.64 0.81 -3.57
CA PHE A 295 12.55 -0.33 -3.56
C PHE A 295 13.92 0.03 -4.14
N ASP A 296 14.97 -0.58 -3.58
CA ASP A 296 16.35 -0.41 -4.07
C ASP A 296 16.64 -1.29 -5.30
N GLN A 297 15.87 -2.37 -5.48
CA GLN A 297 15.95 -3.32 -6.60
C GLN A 297 14.73 -3.16 -7.52
N PRO A 298 14.79 -3.65 -8.78
CA PRO A 298 13.61 -3.78 -9.64
C PRO A 298 12.46 -4.52 -8.95
N LEU A 299 11.22 -4.09 -9.22
CA LEU A 299 10.01 -4.71 -8.68
C LEU A 299 9.95 -6.21 -8.95
N SER A 300 10.34 -6.67 -10.15
CA SER A 300 10.37 -8.10 -10.50
C SER A 300 11.24 -8.94 -9.54
N MET A 301 12.38 -8.40 -9.13
CA MET A 301 13.27 -9.04 -8.15
C MET A 301 12.67 -9.02 -6.74
N VAL A 302 12.05 -7.89 -6.35
CA VAL A 302 11.38 -7.77 -5.04
C VAL A 302 10.23 -8.76 -4.92
N MET A 303 9.35 -8.82 -5.92
CA MET A 303 8.22 -9.75 -5.96
C MET A 303 8.67 -11.21 -6.02
N SER A 304 9.86 -11.50 -6.54
CA SER A 304 10.45 -12.85 -6.54
C SER A 304 11.01 -13.24 -5.17
N ALA A 305 11.61 -12.28 -4.46
CA ALA A 305 12.21 -12.50 -3.12
C ALA A 305 11.16 -12.61 -2.00
N VAL A 306 10.04 -11.88 -2.13
CA VAL A 306 8.91 -12.01 -1.21
C VAL A 306 8.15 -13.27 -1.57
N LYS A 307 8.12 -14.28 -0.68
CA LYS A 307 7.30 -15.49 -0.86
C LYS A 307 5.82 -15.06 -0.89
N PRO A 308 5.15 -15.05 -2.05
CA PRO A 308 3.88 -14.35 -2.16
C PRO A 308 2.75 -15.23 -1.64
N LEU A 309 1.91 -14.60 -0.84
CA LEU A 309 0.55 -15.00 -0.53
C LEU A 309 -0.20 -13.66 -0.56
N PHE A 310 -0.44 -13.07 -1.73
CA PHE A 310 -1.26 -11.85 -1.88
C PHE A 310 -2.62 -12.23 -2.45
N HIS A 311 -3.66 -11.51 -2.04
CA HIS A 311 -4.99 -11.71 -2.58
C HIS A 311 -5.14 -10.94 -3.90
N PHE A 312 -4.89 -11.62 -5.01
CA PHE A 312 -4.92 -10.96 -6.32
C PHE A 312 -6.32 -10.87 -6.93
N ASP A 313 -7.40 -11.28 -6.26
CA ASP A 313 -8.74 -11.31 -6.87
C ASP A 313 -9.09 -10.01 -7.61
N ASN A 314 -9.70 -10.19 -8.79
CA ASN A 314 -10.19 -9.12 -9.64
C ASN A 314 -11.69 -8.93 -9.37
N THR A 315 -12.24 -7.75 -9.69
CA THR A 315 -13.65 -7.38 -9.50
C THR A 315 -14.64 -8.34 -10.18
N GLY A 316 -14.18 -9.16 -11.14
CA GLY A 316 -15.02 -10.10 -11.92
C GLY A 316 -14.79 -11.60 -11.71
N GLN A 317 -13.72 -12.08 -11.05
CA GLN A 317 -13.48 -13.54 -10.88
C GLN A 317 -12.42 -13.86 -9.78
N ARG A 318 -12.52 -15.06 -9.17
CA ARG A 318 -11.47 -15.67 -8.32
C ARG A 318 -10.19 -15.96 -9.12
N SER A 319 -9.04 -15.85 -8.44
CA SER A 319 -7.67 -16.12 -8.94
C SER A 319 -7.54 -17.26 -9.99
N ASN A 320 -6.89 -16.95 -11.12
CA ASN A 320 -6.45 -17.91 -12.17
C ASN A 320 -4.91 -17.95 -12.29
N ASP A 321 -4.38 -18.83 -13.14
CA ASP A 321 -2.95 -18.88 -13.51
C ASP A 321 -2.59 -17.61 -14.32
N GLY A 322 -1.64 -16.79 -13.84
CA GLY A 322 -1.20 -15.53 -14.50
C GLY A 322 -1.31 -14.25 -13.66
N MET A 323 -2.03 -14.30 -12.54
CA MET A 323 -2.30 -13.12 -11.68
C MET A 323 -1.05 -12.46 -11.10
N ARG A 324 0.05 -13.22 -10.96
CA ARG A 324 1.33 -12.68 -10.49
C ARG A 324 1.98 -11.78 -11.55
N LEU A 325 1.93 -12.18 -12.82
CA LEU A 325 2.44 -11.38 -13.93
C LEU A 325 1.61 -10.11 -14.11
N GLU A 326 0.29 -10.24 -14.01
CA GLU A 326 -0.65 -9.12 -14.00
C GLU A 326 -0.33 -8.12 -12.89
N ALA A 327 -0.20 -8.60 -11.64
CA ALA A 327 0.13 -7.76 -10.49
C ALA A 327 1.50 -7.08 -10.64
N LEU A 328 2.52 -7.81 -11.11
CA LEU A 328 3.83 -7.23 -11.40
C LEU A 328 3.72 -6.12 -12.44
N THR A 329 3.00 -6.37 -13.53
CA THR A 329 2.85 -5.41 -14.63
C THR A 329 2.12 -4.15 -14.17
N ALA A 330 1.01 -4.32 -13.45
CA ALA A 330 0.23 -3.20 -12.93
C ALA A 330 1.03 -2.32 -11.97
N ALA A 331 1.69 -2.93 -10.99
CA ALA A 331 2.52 -2.19 -10.04
C ALA A 331 3.75 -1.55 -10.72
N ALA A 332 4.34 -2.18 -11.73
CA ALA A 332 5.45 -1.60 -12.50
C ALA A 332 5.00 -0.38 -13.32
N ILE A 333 3.81 -0.43 -13.93
CA ILE A 333 3.22 0.70 -14.66
C ILE A 333 2.95 1.87 -13.70
N VAL A 334 2.34 1.60 -12.55
CA VAL A 334 2.08 2.62 -11.53
C VAL A 334 3.39 3.26 -11.06
N LEU A 335 4.40 2.46 -10.68
CA LEU A 335 5.72 2.97 -10.28
C LEU A 335 6.38 3.82 -11.37
N ALA A 336 6.38 3.35 -12.62
CA ALA A 336 6.99 4.05 -13.74
C ALA A 336 6.29 5.39 -14.03
N SER A 337 4.96 5.43 -13.86
CA SER A 337 4.17 6.65 -14.05
C SER A 337 4.52 7.76 -13.05
N HIS A 338 5.05 7.39 -11.88
CA HIS A 338 5.41 8.34 -10.82
C HIS A 338 6.76 9.02 -11.02
N ALA A 339 7.59 8.55 -11.96
CA ALA A 339 8.96 9.02 -12.12
C ALA A 339 9.08 10.53 -12.44
N GLY A 340 8.06 11.10 -13.12
CA GLY A 340 7.97 12.54 -13.42
C GLY A 340 7.29 13.37 -12.33
N GLY A 341 6.73 12.73 -11.31
CA GLY A 341 5.95 13.38 -10.25
C GLY A 341 4.53 13.75 -10.67
N PHE A 342 3.90 14.62 -9.89
CA PHE A 342 2.46 14.93 -10.00
C PHE A 342 2.02 15.61 -11.32
N GLY A 343 2.96 16.00 -12.18
CA GLY A 343 2.67 16.52 -13.53
C GLY A 343 2.61 15.43 -14.59
N GLY A 344 2.80 14.16 -14.20
CA GLY A 344 2.99 13.05 -15.11
C GLY A 344 4.44 12.96 -15.60
N VAL A 345 4.69 11.94 -16.42
CA VAL A 345 6.02 11.60 -16.93
C VAL A 345 6.01 11.52 -18.44
N ALA A 346 7.06 12.01 -19.10
CA ALA A 346 7.23 11.85 -20.53
C ALA A 346 7.32 10.36 -20.90
N PHE A 347 6.65 9.97 -21.98
CA PHE A 347 6.55 8.56 -22.37
C PHE A 347 7.91 7.84 -22.54
N PRO A 348 8.98 8.44 -23.11
CA PRO A 348 10.30 7.79 -23.15
C PRO A 348 10.84 7.44 -21.76
N THR A 349 10.71 8.36 -20.80
CA THR A 349 11.13 8.15 -19.40
C THR A 349 10.25 7.10 -18.72
N PHE A 350 8.94 7.14 -18.94
CA PHE A 350 8.00 6.11 -18.47
C PHE A 350 8.39 4.72 -18.94
N LEU A 351 8.60 4.55 -20.25
CA LEU A 351 8.94 3.25 -20.83
C LEU A 351 10.26 2.72 -20.27
N CYS A 352 11.23 3.60 -20.08
CA CYS A 352 12.48 3.27 -19.42
C CYS A 352 12.20 2.70 -18.02
N GLU A 353 11.59 3.47 -17.13
CA GLU A 353 11.34 3.03 -15.75
C GLU A 353 10.50 1.76 -15.70
N LEU A 354 9.51 1.60 -16.59
CA LEU A 354 8.72 0.36 -16.71
C LEU A 354 9.60 -0.86 -17.01
N LEU A 355 10.48 -0.78 -18.01
CA LEU A 355 11.36 -1.89 -18.38
C LEU A 355 12.38 -2.22 -17.29
N PHE A 356 12.83 -1.20 -16.56
CA PHE A 356 13.68 -1.41 -15.39
C PHE A 356 12.92 -2.17 -14.30
N GLU A 357 11.71 -1.74 -13.91
CA GLU A 357 10.93 -2.39 -12.86
C GLU A 357 10.52 -3.83 -13.21
N LEU A 358 10.24 -4.09 -14.50
CA LEU A 358 9.99 -5.43 -15.03
C LEU A 358 11.25 -6.31 -15.07
N GLY A 359 12.45 -5.75 -14.87
CA GLY A 359 13.72 -6.48 -14.95
C GLY A 359 14.16 -6.83 -16.38
N VAL A 360 13.68 -6.10 -17.38
CA VAL A 360 14.05 -6.27 -18.79
C VAL A 360 15.38 -5.55 -19.11
N SER A 361 15.64 -4.44 -18.42
CA SER A 361 16.75 -3.51 -18.69
C SER A 361 17.51 -3.12 -17.41
N GLN A 362 18.82 -2.88 -17.51
CA GLN A 362 19.60 -2.31 -16.41
C GLN A 362 19.56 -0.77 -16.40
N ARG A 363 19.71 -0.20 -15.20
CA ARG A 363 19.74 1.25 -14.96
C ARG A 363 21.04 1.85 -15.51
N GLY A 364 21.07 2.13 -16.80
CA GLY A 364 22.25 2.64 -17.53
C GLY A 364 22.26 2.29 -19.02
N GLU A 365 21.58 1.22 -19.42
CA GLU A 365 21.47 0.79 -20.83
C GLU A 365 20.35 1.54 -21.61
N MET A 366 19.72 2.52 -20.97
CA MET A 366 18.42 3.08 -21.38
C MET A 366 18.53 4.29 -22.32
N MET A 367 19.72 4.89 -22.45
CA MET A 367 19.96 6.09 -23.24
C MET A 367 19.60 5.92 -24.73
N GLN A 368 19.81 4.72 -25.29
CA GLN A 368 19.58 4.47 -26.72
C GLN A 368 18.09 4.28 -27.04
N LEU A 369 17.37 3.54 -26.19
CA LEU A 369 15.91 3.42 -26.25
C LEU A 369 15.20 4.77 -26.08
N HIS A 370 15.70 5.61 -25.17
CA HIS A 370 15.16 6.94 -24.94
C HIS A 370 15.25 7.79 -26.21
N GLN A 371 16.40 7.81 -26.89
CA GLN A 371 16.60 8.55 -28.14
C GLN A 371 15.73 8.04 -29.30
N ASP A 372 15.58 6.72 -29.42
CA ASP A 372 14.74 6.11 -30.46
C ASP A 372 13.24 6.46 -30.29
N VAL A 373 12.77 6.60 -29.04
CA VAL A 373 11.38 6.98 -28.74
C VAL A 373 11.20 8.51 -28.74
N GLU A 374 12.17 9.30 -28.30
CA GLU A 374 12.13 10.77 -28.35
C GLU A 374 12.00 11.30 -29.79
N THR A 375 12.66 10.63 -30.73
CA THR A 375 12.59 10.97 -32.17
C THR A 375 11.34 10.45 -32.85
N SER A 376 10.54 9.64 -32.15
CA SER A 376 9.25 9.13 -32.64
C SER A 376 8.09 10.08 -32.33
N ARG A 377 6.93 9.85 -32.95
CA ARG A 377 5.68 10.58 -32.68
C ARG A 377 5.15 10.46 -31.24
N TRP A 378 5.79 9.63 -30.41
CA TRP A 378 5.40 9.33 -29.03
C TRP A 378 6.13 10.18 -27.98
N GLY A 379 7.23 10.86 -28.35
CA GLY A 379 8.05 11.62 -27.41
C GLY A 379 7.32 12.77 -26.70
N THR A 380 6.21 13.26 -27.29
CA THR A 380 5.40 14.35 -26.72
C THR A 380 4.29 13.86 -25.78
N ARG A 381 4.07 12.54 -25.66
CA ARG A 381 3.02 12.00 -24.78
C ARG A 381 3.46 12.03 -23.33
N VAL A 382 2.53 12.38 -22.46
CA VAL A 382 2.69 12.38 -21.00
C VAL A 382 1.81 11.28 -20.44
N VAL A 383 2.41 10.38 -19.67
CA VAL A 383 1.69 9.39 -18.87
C VAL A 383 1.35 10.04 -17.53
N PRO A 384 0.06 10.11 -17.13
CA PRO A 384 -0.34 10.68 -15.84
C PRO A 384 0.20 9.90 -14.65
N PHE A 385 0.22 10.52 -13.47
CA PHE A 385 0.52 9.89 -12.18
C PHE A 385 -0.64 8.94 -11.80
N LEU A 386 -0.41 7.63 -11.85
CA LEU A 386 -1.48 6.63 -11.79
C LEU A 386 -1.84 6.20 -10.36
N SER A 387 -3.14 6.00 -10.10
CA SER A 387 -3.60 5.42 -8.83
C SER A 387 -3.14 3.96 -8.68
N PRO A 388 -3.12 3.40 -7.45
CA PRO A 388 -3.08 1.95 -7.29
C PRO A 388 -4.22 1.28 -8.08
N PRO A 389 -4.03 0.06 -8.59
CA PRO A 389 -5.09 -0.66 -9.29
C PRO A 389 -6.36 -0.77 -8.43
N ASN A 390 -7.53 -0.51 -9.03
CA ASN A 390 -8.87 -0.54 -8.40
C ASN A 390 -9.16 0.60 -7.42
N GLU A 391 -8.26 1.57 -7.30
CA GLU A 391 -8.49 2.78 -6.50
C GLU A 391 -8.56 3.99 -7.41
N GLU A 392 -9.24 5.03 -6.94
CA GLU A 392 -9.34 6.29 -7.66
C GLU A 392 -8.72 7.43 -6.84
N TRP A 393 -8.05 8.35 -7.54
CA TRP A 393 -7.70 9.62 -6.95
C TRP A 393 -8.96 10.43 -6.63
N PRO A 394 -8.99 11.19 -5.52
CA PRO A 394 -10.15 12.03 -5.22
C PRO A 394 -10.36 13.12 -6.28
N ASP A 395 -11.61 13.35 -6.69
CA ASP A 395 -11.95 14.36 -7.72
C ASP A 395 -11.41 15.76 -7.42
N TRP A 396 -11.32 16.12 -6.13
CA TRP A 396 -10.82 17.42 -5.69
C TRP A 396 -9.30 17.60 -5.88
N LEU A 397 -8.55 16.53 -6.14
CA LEU A 397 -7.12 16.58 -6.44
C LEU A 397 -6.85 17.00 -7.89
N ASN A 398 -7.89 17.05 -8.72
CA ASN A 398 -7.79 17.26 -10.16
C ASN A 398 -7.65 18.75 -10.50
N GLU A 399 -6.41 19.23 -10.53
CA GLU A 399 -6.03 20.56 -10.99
C GLU A 399 -5.50 20.51 -12.42
N SER A 400 -5.73 21.56 -13.23
CA SER A 400 -5.38 21.57 -14.66
C SER A 400 -3.87 21.46 -14.97
N TRP A 401 -3.03 21.72 -13.96
CA TRP A 401 -1.56 21.67 -14.03
C TRP A 401 -0.98 20.41 -13.37
N MET A 402 -1.84 19.56 -12.82
CA MET A 402 -1.51 18.21 -12.36
C MET A 402 -1.97 17.22 -13.42
N SER A 403 -1.34 16.05 -13.46
CA SER A 403 -1.72 14.99 -14.39
C SER A 403 -1.92 13.71 -13.59
N PHE A 404 -3.15 13.44 -13.19
CA PHE A 404 -3.57 12.26 -12.45
C PHE A 404 -4.54 11.45 -13.30
N ASP A 405 -4.44 10.13 -13.23
CA ASP A 405 -5.39 9.21 -13.87
C ASP A 405 -5.45 7.93 -13.03
N ASN A 406 -6.49 7.13 -13.23
CA ASN A 406 -6.72 5.92 -12.44
C ASN A 406 -6.33 4.67 -13.22
N CYS A 407 -5.66 3.73 -12.52
CA CYS A 407 -5.36 2.40 -13.04
C CYS A 407 -6.50 1.44 -12.71
N LEU A 408 -7.15 0.91 -13.75
CA LEU A 408 -8.32 0.04 -13.64
C LEU A 408 -7.94 -1.39 -14.03
N ARG A 409 -8.28 -2.36 -13.18
CA ARG A 409 -8.35 -3.76 -13.61
C ARG A 409 -9.68 -4.00 -14.30
N THR A 410 -9.63 -4.67 -15.43
CA THR A 410 -10.82 -4.95 -16.25
C THR A 410 -11.31 -6.38 -15.99
N PRO A 411 -12.62 -6.64 -16.08
CA PRO A 411 -13.17 -8.00 -16.08
C PRO A 411 -12.48 -8.90 -17.12
N ASN A 412 -12.29 -10.19 -16.81
CA ASN A 412 -11.68 -11.15 -17.74
C ASN A 412 -12.43 -11.27 -19.07
N GLU A 413 -13.74 -10.99 -19.09
CA GLU A 413 -14.56 -10.99 -20.31
C GLU A 413 -14.13 -9.94 -21.33
N ASP A 414 -13.54 -8.83 -20.86
CA ASP A 414 -12.98 -7.77 -21.71
C ASP A 414 -11.70 -8.23 -22.42
N ARG A 415 -11.06 -9.32 -21.94
CA ARG A 415 -9.80 -9.88 -22.44
C ARG A 415 -8.66 -8.87 -22.52
N ILE A 416 -8.78 -7.79 -21.75
CA ILE A 416 -7.77 -6.79 -21.42
C ILE A 416 -7.61 -6.94 -19.92
N ASP A 417 -6.39 -6.89 -19.41
CA ASP A 417 -6.13 -7.11 -17.98
C ASP A 417 -6.15 -5.79 -17.20
N PHE A 418 -5.66 -4.70 -17.84
CA PHE A 418 -5.62 -3.36 -17.25
C PHE A 418 -5.84 -2.25 -18.28
N ARG A 419 -6.40 -1.14 -17.83
CA ARG A 419 -6.43 0.12 -18.59
C ARG A 419 -6.38 1.33 -17.67
N THR A 420 -6.11 2.48 -18.27
CA THR A 420 -6.23 3.80 -17.63
C THR A 420 -7.62 4.38 -17.88
N THR A 421 -8.14 5.27 -17.02
CA THR A 421 -9.48 5.86 -17.20
C THR A 421 -9.53 6.75 -18.44
N SER A 422 -8.43 7.44 -18.76
CA SER A 422 -8.27 8.16 -20.03
C SER A 422 -8.15 7.26 -21.26
N ASN A 423 -8.06 5.94 -21.07
CA ASN A 423 -7.68 4.95 -22.09
C ASN A 423 -6.34 5.27 -22.78
N LEU A 424 -5.45 6.06 -22.17
CA LEU A 424 -4.11 6.30 -22.73
C LEU A 424 -3.32 4.99 -22.88
N ILE A 425 -3.38 4.13 -21.87
CA ILE A 425 -2.72 2.83 -21.80
C ILE A 425 -3.76 1.72 -21.63
N SER A 426 -3.63 0.65 -22.41
CA SER A 426 -4.26 -0.67 -22.18
C SER A 426 -3.22 -1.78 -22.17
N VAL A 427 -3.51 -2.89 -21.47
CA VAL A 427 -2.52 -3.95 -21.20
C VAL A 427 -3.14 -5.33 -21.33
N GLU A 428 -2.42 -6.24 -22.00
CA GLU A 428 -2.64 -7.68 -21.94
C GLU A 428 -1.38 -8.40 -21.42
N CYS A 429 -1.56 -9.23 -20.39
CA CYS A 429 -0.56 -10.10 -19.79
C CYS A 429 -0.81 -11.54 -20.25
N LYS A 430 0.24 -12.23 -20.72
CA LYS A 430 0.17 -13.65 -21.10
C LYS A 430 1.30 -14.44 -20.43
N ASP A 431 0.95 -15.09 -19.32
CA ASP A 431 1.84 -15.92 -18.50
C ASP A 431 1.94 -17.37 -19.04
N TYR A 432 2.19 -17.51 -20.34
CA TYR A 432 2.34 -18.83 -20.94
C TYR A 432 3.77 -19.35 -20.73
N SER A 433 3.89 -20.63 -20.37
CA SER A 433 5.18 -21.34 -20.26
C SER A 433 5.82 -21.62 -21.63
N ARG A 434 5.01 -21.55 -22.70
CA ARG A 434 5.44 -21.69 -24.10
C ARG A 434 5.38 -20.35 -24.81
N THR A 435 6.12 -20.24 -25.91
CA THR A 435 6.03 -19.10 -26.84
C THR A 435 4.58 -18.88 -27.26
N LEU A 436 4.15 -17.62 -27.30
CA LEU A 436 2.83 -17.27 -27.83
C LEU A 436 2.67 -17.76 -29.27
N ASP A 437 1.50 -18.28 -29.62
CA ASP A 437 1.18 -18.71 -30.97
C ASP A 437 0.76 -17.51 -31.83
N LEU A 438 0.95 -17.62 -33.16
CA LEU A 438 0.59 -16.55 -34.11
C LEU A 438 -0.89 -16.17 -33.98
N ASP A 439 -1.78 -17.15 -33.83
CA ASP A 439 -3.22 -16.90 -33.75
C ASP A 439 -3.56 -16.14 -32.45
N VAL A 440 -2.88 -16.44 -31.34
CA VAL A 440 -3.04 -15.68 -30.09
C VAL A 440 -2.59 -14.22 -30.28
N VAL A 441 -1.48 -13.99 -30.98
CA VAL A 441 -1.01 -12.62 -31.29
C VAL A 441 -2.01 -11.89 -32.17
N LYS A 442 -2.52 -12.52 -33.24
CA LYS A 442 -3.56 -11.91 -34.09
C LYS A 442 -4.81 -11.56 -33.28
N ASP A 443 -5.24 -12.47 -32.42
CA ASP A 443 -6.39 -12.27 -31.55
C ASP A 443 -6.25 -11.08 -30.61
N MET A 444 -5.06 -10.85 -30.05
CA MET A 444 -4.78 -9.66 -29.23
C MET A 444 -4.83 -8.38 -30.07
N LEU A 445 -4.17 -8.40 -31.24
CA LEU A 445 -4.15 -7.25 -32.16
C LEU A 445 -5.55 -6.82 -32.63
N MET A 446 -6.50 -7.75 -32.76
CA MET A 446 -7.88 -7.47 -33.15
C MET A 446 -8.73 -6.87 -32.01
N ARG A 447 -8.30 -6.97 -30.76
CA ARG A 447 -9.07 -6.51 -29.58
C ARG A 447 -8.55 -5.24 -28.95
N ILE A 448 -7.55 -4.60 -29.54
CA ILE A 448 -7.00 -3.34 -29.03
C ILE A 448 -8.11 -2.29 -28.99
N PRO A 449 -8.35 -1.63 -27.84
CA PRO A 449 -9.37 -0.60 -27.75
C PRO A 449 -9.08 0.52 -28.76
N ALA A 450 -10.12 0.96 -29.47
CA ALA A 450 -9.98 1.96 -30.52
C ALA A 450 -9.48 3.33 -30.00
N ASP A 451 -9.73 3.62 -28.73
CA ASP A 451 -9.27 4.81 -28.02
C ASP A 451 -7.95 4.60 -27.28
N SER A 452 -7.40 3.38 -27.28
CA SER A 452 -6.13 3.06 -26.62
C SER A 452 -4.95 3.67 -27.35
N ALA A 453 -4.34 4.69 -26.76
CA ALA A 453 -3.22 5.36 -27.40
C ALA A 453 -1.94 4.49 -27.41
N ILE A 454 -1.73 3.71 -26.34
CA ILE A 454 -0.60 2.79 -26.14
C ILE A 454 -1.17 1.45 -25.67
N HIS A 455 -0.84 0.36 -26.34
CA HIS A 455 -1.22 -0.99 -25.96
C HIS A 455 0.03 -1.81 -25.61
N LEU A 456 0.09 -2.31 -24.39
CA LEU A 456 1.21 -3.10 -23.88
C LEU A 456 0.83 -4.59 -23.86
N ILE A 457 1.66 -5.42 -24.47
CA ILE A 457 1.55 -6.88 -24.40
C ILE A 457 2.73 -7.39 -23.59
N VAL A 458 2.50 -7.89 -22.38
CA VAL A 458 3.56 -8.39 -21.49
C VAL A 458 3.52 -9.90 -21.43
N THR A 459 4.63 -10.55 -21.74
CA THR A 459 4.68 -12.03 -21.79
C THR A 459 6.07 -12.56 -21.42
N ASN A 460 6.14 -13.84 -21.03
CA ASN A 460 7.41 -14.50 -20.75
C ASN A 460 8.22 -14.82 -22.00
N THR A 461 7.58 -15.12 -23.14
CA THR A 461 8.32 -15.55 -24.34
C THR A 461 7.56 -15.26 -25.63
N LEU A 462 8.24 -14.60 -26.58
CA LEU A 462 7.75 -14.34 -27.93
C LEU A 462 8.47 -15.22 -28.95
N GLN A 463 7.78 -15.65 -30.01
CA GLN A 463 8.44 -16.27 -31.15
C GLN A 463 9.48 -15.32 -31.76
N LYS A 464 10.60 -15.87 -32.26
CA LYS A 464 11.57 -15.07 -33.02
C LYS A 464 10.94 -14.45 -34.27
N ARG A 465 10.01 -15.16 -34.91
CA ARG A 465 9.24 -14.72 -36.08
C ARG A 465 7.84 -15.31 -36.01
N TYR A 466 6.82 -14.45 -36.11
CA TYR A 466 5.41 -14.85 -36.15
C TYR A 466 4.90 -15.04 -37.58
N PHE A 467 5.34 -14.18 -38.50
CA PHE A 467 5.01 -14.27 -39.91
C PHE A 467 6.22 -14.80 -40.68
N SER A 468 6.05 -15.93 -41.36
CA SER A 468 7.09 -16.55 -42.19
C SER A 468 7.33 -15.79 -43.49
N ALA A 469 6.35 -15.03 -43.97
CA ALA A 469 6.42 -14.21 -45.18
C ALA A 469 5.97 -12.77 -44.89
N ALA A 470 6.68 -11.78 -45.43
CA ALA A 470 6.31 -10.36 -45.28
C ALA A 470 4.92 -10.05 -45.87
N SER A 471 4.52 -10.76 -46.92
CA SER A 471 3.21 -10.63 -47.56
C SER A 471 2.05 -11.03 -46.65
N SER A 472 2.20 -12.05 -45.80
CA SER A 472 1.13 -12.48 -44.90
C SER A 472 0.88 -11.47 -43.77
N TRP A 473 1.93 -10.83 -43.26
CA TRP A 473 1.81 -9.68 -42.36
C TRP A 473 1.11 -8.50 -43.04
N LYS A 474 1.58 -8.09 -44.22
CA LYS A 474 1.00 -6.96 -44.97
C LYS A 474 -0.49 -7.19 -45.27
N THR A 475 -0.87 -8.41 -45.64
CA THR A 475 -2.27 -8.79 -45.87
C THR A 475 -3.09 -8.69 -44.59
N PHE A 476 -2.61 -9.26 -43.47
CA PHE A 476 -3.28 -9.16 -42.18
C PHE A 476 -3.47 -7.70 -41.72
N VAL A 477 -2.42 -6.89 -41.78
CA VAL A 477 -2.48 -5.46 -41.41
C VAL A 477 -3.49 -4.70 -42.27
N ARG A 478 -3.54 -4.98 -43.57
CA ARG A 478 -4.50 -4.35 -44.48
C ARG A 478 -5.93 -4.77 -44.16
N GLU A 479 -6.17 -6.06 -43.98
CA GLU A 479 -7.50 -6.62 -43.69
C GLU A 479 -8.04 -6.13 -42.34
N GLN A 480 -7.17 -5.98 -41.35
CA GLN A 480 -7.54 -5.53 -40.00
C GLN A 480 -7.37 -4.01 -39.79
N SER A 481 -7.06 -3.25 -40.85
CA SER A 481 -6.88 -1.79 -40.80
C SER A 481 -5.84 -1.29 -39.79
N LEU A 482 -4.78 -2.06 -39.55
CA LEU A 482 -3.69 -1.73 -38.61
C LEU A 482 -2.57 -0.89 -39.25
N GLN A 483 -2.85 -0.20 -40.37
CA GLN A 483 -1.84 0.45 -41.21
C GLN A 483 -1.14 1.63 -40.53
N ASN A 484 -1.79 2.24 -39.54
CA ASN A 484 -1.30 3.41 -38.81
C ASN A 484 -0.77 3.07 -37.40
N VAL A 485 -0.56 1.79 -37.11
CA VAL A 485 -0.16 1.28 -35.80
C VAL A 485 1.33 0.95 -35.79
N ASP A 486 2.09 1.51 -34.85
CA ASP A 486 3.50 1.17 -34.70
C ASP A 486 3.64 -0.06 -33.81
N PHE A 487 4.32 -1.10 -34.29
CA PHE A 487 4.54 -2.34 -33.53
C PHE A 487 6.00 -2.51 -33.14
N TYR A 488 6.25 -2.56 -31.83
CA TYR A 488 7.57 -2.71 -31.24
C TYR A 488 7.69 -4.03 -30.49
N ARG A 489 8.82 -4.71 -30.67
CA ARG A 489 9.27 -5.79 -29.80
C ARG A 489 10.36 -5.26 -28.88
N ILE A 490 10.23 -5.53 -27.59
CA ILE A 490 11.22 -5.21 -26.57
C ILE A 490 11.62 -6.50 -25.87
N SER A 491 12.89 -6.87 -25.99
CA SER A 491 13.47 -8.06 -25.36
C SER A 491 14.75 -7.71 -24.58
N LYS A 492 15.24 -8.65 -23.77
CA LYS A 492 16.46 -8.51 -22.94
C LYS A 492 17.61 -7.82 -23.69
N GLY A 493 18.19 -6.79 -23.05
CA GLY A 493 19.22 -5.93 -23.65
C GLY A 493 18.68 -4.63 -24.25
N SER A 494 17.40 -4.30 -24.03
CA SER A 494 16.79 -3.00 -24.32
C SER A 494 16.79 -2.58 -25.79
N THR A 495 16.94 -3.51 -26.73
CA THR A 495 16.86 -3.16 -28.15
C THR A 495 15.40 -2.95 -28.54
N LEU A 496 15.03 -1.70 -28.82
CA LEU A 496 13.77 -1.39 -29.48
C LEU A 496 13.85 -1.91 -30.91
N GLN A 497 13.30 -3.09 -31.13
CA GLN A 497 13.16 -3.62 -32.47
C GLN A 497 11.79 -3.21 -32.97
N GLU A 498 11.73 -2.06 -33.65
CA GLU A 498 10.66 -1.84 -34.60
C GLU A 498 10.66 -3.05 -35.55
N ILE A 499 9.53 -3.74 -35.66
CA ILE A 499 9.44 -4.85 -36.59
C ILE A 499 9.48 -4.26 -38.01
N LYS A 500 10.70 -4.15 -38.56
CA LYS A 500 11.00 -3.66 -39.91
C LYS A 500 10.52 -4.65 -40.99
N VAL A 501 9.21 -4.85 -41.07
CA VAL A 501 8.53 -5.22 -42.33
C VAL A 501 7.98 -3.95 -43.01
N LEU A 502 8.30 -2.77 -42.47
CA LEU A 502 7.56 -1.51 -42.63
C LEU A 502 8.27 -0.36 -43.40
N LYS A 503 9.33 -0.63 -44.17
CA LYS A 503 9.84 0.36 -45.17
C LYS A 503 10.25 -0.31 -46.48
N SER A 504 9.27 -0.65 -47.30
CA SER A 504 9.45 -0.56 -48.75
C SER A 504 8.10 -0.33 -49.45
N GLU A 505 8.04 0.85 -50.08
CA GLU A 505 7.17 1.24 -51.20
C GLU A 505 5.65 1.27 -50.92
N TRP A 506 5.20 2.38 -50.34
CA TRP A 506 3.95 2.99 -50.80
C TRP A 506 4.32 4.03 -51.85
N PRO A 507 3.73 4.02 -53.06
CA PRO A 507 4.04 5.02 -54.06
C PRO A 507 3.68 6.40 -53.53
N THR A 508 4.62 7.34 -53.64
CA THR A 508 4.39 8.76 -53.46
C THR A 508 3.18 9.15 -54.32
N PRO A 509 2.15 9.81 -53.76
CA PRO A 509 1.08 10.34 -54.58
C PRO A 509 1.67 11.48 -55.43
N THR A 510 1.94 11.18 -56.69
CA THR A 510 2.27 12.18 -57.69
C THR A 510 1.02 13.03 -57.94
N GLY A 511 1.08 14.29 -57.52
CA GLY A 511 0.37 15.40 -58.16
C GLY A 511 -1.11 15.58 -57.79
N ASN A 512 -1.36 16.72 -57.14
CA ASN A 512 -2.56 17.56 -57.25
C ASN A 512 -3.91 16.97 -56.80
N ALA A 513 -4.19 17.08 -55.51
CA ALA A 513 -5.52 17.47 -55.03
C ALA A 513 -5.39 18.21 -53.69
N ALA A 514 -5.50 19.54 -53.74
CA ALA A 514 -5.77 20.34 -52.56
C ALA A 514 -7.19 20.04 -52.05
N SER A 515 -7.36 20.12 -50.73
CA SER A 515 -8.60 19.95 -49.96
C SER A 515 -8.94 18.52 -49.50
N ALA A 516 -8.37 18.15 -48.37
CA ALA A 516 -9.11 17.49 -47.29
C ALA A 516 -8.37 17.78 -45.97
N THR A 517 -8.99 18.58 -45.12
CA THR A 517 -8.65 18.69 -43.70
C THR A 517 -8.99 17.36 -43.01
N SER A 518 -8.13 16.36 -43.18
CA SER A 518 -8.11 15.20 -42.29
C SER A 518 -7.20 15.54 -41.13
N THR A 519 -7.77 15.75 -39.95
CA THR A 519 -7.04 15.67 -38.67
C THR A 519 -6.11 14.45 -38.70
N PRO A 520 -4.81 14.61 -38.38
CA PRO A 520 -3.91 13.47 -38.32
C PRO A 520 -4.45 12.51 -37.26
N SER A 521 -4.71 11.26 -37.65
CA SER A 521 -5.10 10.22 -36.69
C SER A 521 -4.04 10.16 -35.59
N LEU A 522 -4.42 10.39 -34.33
CA LEU A 522 -3.54 10.10 -33.21
C LEU A 522 -3.07 8.66 -33.38
N GLY A 523 -1.77 8.44 -33.55
CA GLY A 523 -1.25 7.10 -33.76
C GLY A 523 -1.59 6.19 -32.58
N HIS A 524 -1.67 4.88 -32.86
CA HIS A 524 -1.66 3.82 -31.86
C HIS A 524 -0.28 3.16 -31.80
N ALA A 525 0.26 2.95 -30.60
CA ALA A 525 1.51 2.21 -30.39
C ALA A 525 1.20 0.86 -29.75
N ILE A 526 1.79 -0.21 -30.26
CA ILE A 526 1.76 -1.53 -29.65
C ILE A 526 3.18 -1.92 -29.24
N MET A 527 3.35 -2.27 -27.98
CA MET A 527 4.64 -2.68 -27.44
C MET A 527 4.55 -4.06 -26.83
N ALA A 528 5.16 -5.04 -27.50
CA ALA A 528 5.30 -6.40 -26.99
C ALA A 528 6.58 -6.51 -26.16
N ILE A 529 6.43 -6.63 -24.85
CA ILE A 529 7.50 -6.72 -23.86
C ILE A 529 7.69 -8.19 -23.47
N GLU A 530 8.86 -8.72 -23.79
CA GLU A 530 9.29 -10.06 -23.43
C GLU A 530 10.09 -10.01 -22.13
N LEU A 531 9.56 -10.63 -21.08
CA LEU A 531 10.25 -10.77 -19.80
C LEU A 531 11.39 -11.77 -19.92
N THR A 532 12.49 -11.50 -19.20
CA THR A 532 13.50 -12.53 -18.99
C THR A 532 12.88 -13.60 -18.12
N VAL A 533 12.89 -14.87 -18.56
CA VAL A 533 12.39 -16.04 -17.82
C VAL A 533 12.75 -15.92 -16.34
N VAL A 534 11.82 -15.40 -15.56
CA VAL A 534 11.71 -15.71 -14.14
C VAL A 534 10.84 -16.95 -14.22
N SER A 535 11.46 -18.12 -14.19
CA SER A 535 10.71 -19.34 -13.92
C SER A 535 10.05 -19.12 -12.56
N TYR A 536 8.78 -18.74 -12.57
CA TYR A 536 7.97 -18.45 -11.39
C TYR A 536 7.55 -19.73 -10.69
#